data_AF-F7KX34-F1
#
_entry.id   AF-F7KX34-F1
#
_cell.length_a   1.000
_cell.length_b   1.000
_cell.length_c   1.000
_cell.angle_alpha   90.00
_cell.angle_beta   90.00
_cell.angle_gamma   90.00
#
_symmetry.space_group_name_H-M   'P 1'
#
loop_
_entity.id
_entity.type
_entity.pdbx_description
1 polymer ?
#
loop_
_entity_poly.entity_id
_entity_poly.type
_entity_poly.pdbx_seq_one_letter_code
_entity_poly.pdbx_strand_id
1 'polypeptide(L)'
;MCSLYNGNLILYYNIISIQFSDKIKTVRQEIKNKDIKSIVNILNTAKYDSDFNDGKSIKMIENSLTIWIKYSDNTEVTVQLWDDRIKVNGVWYLLNINEIKKIIY
;
A
#
# COMPACT_ATOMS: atom_id res chain seq x y z
N MET A 1 -2.57 -25.31 8.19
CA MET A 1 -3.29 -25.57 6.92
C MET A 1 -3.96 -24.27 6.53
N CYS A 2 -3.42 -23.51 5.57
CA CYS A 2 -4.10 -22.31 5.04
C CYS A 2 -4.11 -22.45 3.51
N SER A 3 -5.21 -22.97 2.99
CA SER A 3 -5.46 -23.04 1.55
C SER A 3 -5.93 -21.67 1.04
N LEU A 4 -5.21 -21.18 0.03
CA LEU A 4 -5.59 -20.24 -1.03
C LEU A 4 -7.02 -19.64 -0.96
N TYR A 5 -7.10 -18.31 -0.85
CA TYR A 5 -8.18 -17.54 -1.47
C TYR A 5 -7.55 -16.46 -2.36
N ASN A 6 -7.88 -16.51 -3.65
CA ASN A 6 -7.48 -15.63 -4.76
C ASN A 6 -6.98 -14.21 -4.38
N GLY A 7 -5.66 -14.04 -4.34
CA GLY A 7 -4.93 -13.22 -5.33
C GLY A 7 -4.80 -11.71 -5.12
N ASN A 8 -5.46 -11.09 -4.13
CA ASN A 8 -5.39 -9.64 -3.91
C ASN A 8 -4.82 -9.26 -2.54
N LEU A 9 -3.91 -8.29 -2.53
CA LEU A 9 -3.27 -7.72 -1.34
C LEU A 9 -4.24 -6.84 -0.53
N ILE A 10 -5.20 -6.20 -1.21
CA ILE A 10 -6.16 -5.24 -0.68
C ILE A 10 -7.54 -5.60 -1.22
N LEU A 11 -8.53 -5.72 -0.32
CA LEU A 11 -9.92 -5.94 -0.72
C LEU A 11 -10.55 -4.59 -1.04
N TYR A 12 -11.09 -4.43 -2.24
CA TYR A 12 -11.75 -3.16 -2.61
C TYR A 12 -13.06 -2.93 -1.85
N TYR A 13 -13.81 -4.02 -1.60
CA TYR A 13 -15.08 -3.94 -0.89
C TYR A 13 -14.86 -3.46 0.55
N ASN A 14 -15.82 -2.69 1.06
CA ASN A 14 -15.85 -2.19 2.44
C ASN A 14 -14.79 -1.15 2.80
N ILE A 15 -14.02 -0.63 1.84
CA ILE A 15 -13.16 0.55 2.07
C ILE A 15 -14.07 1.77 2.32
N ILE A 16 -13.89 2.41 3.47
CA ILE A 16 -14.54 3.69 3.81
C ILE A 16 -13.74 4.85 3.24
N SER A 17 -12.42 4.83 3.44
CA SER A 17 -11.55 5.92 2.99
C SER A 17 -10.14 5.42 2.74
N ILE A 18 -9.44 6.14 1.87
CA ILE A 18 -8.00 6.02 1.70
C ILE A 18 -7.39 7.38 2.01
N GLN A 19 -6.39 7.38 2.87
CA GLN A 19 -5.63 8.56 3.23
C GLN A 19 -4.15 8.36 2.89
N PHE A 20 -3.43 9.45 2.69
CA PHE A 20 -1.99 9.40 2.47
C PHE A 20 -1.26 10.56 3.15
N SER A 21 0.03 10.37 3.40
CA SER A 21 0.94 11.45 3.78
C SER A 21 2.30 11.18 3.17
N ASP A 22 3.03 12.24 2.89
CA ASP A 22 4.39 12.19 2.37
C ASP A 22 5.33 13.01 3.26
N LYS A 23 6.60 13.08 2.86
CA LYS A 23 7.63 13.79 3.63
C LYS A 23 7.40 15.30 3.74
N ILE A 24 6.68 15.90 2.80
CA ILE A 24 6.39 17.33 2.74
C ILE A 24 5.09 17.63 3.48
N LYS A 25 4.06 16.82 3.24
CA LYS A 25 2.73 16.94 3.83
C LYS A 25 2.53 15.84 4.87
N THR A 26 2.96 16.15 6.09
CA THR A 26 2.91 15.24 7.25
C THR A 26 1.50 14.97 7.77
N VAL A 27 0.52 15.80 7.41
CA VAL A 27 -0.90 15.58 7.72
C VAL A 27 -1.52 14.63 6.71
N ARG A 28 -2.29 13.65 7.20
CA ARG A 28 -3.06 12.72 6.36
C ARG A 28 -4.04 13.50 5.48
N GLN A 29 -3.94 13.32 4.17
CA GLN A 29 -4.87 13.84 3.17
C GLN A 29 -5.75 12.70 2.65
N GLU A 30 -7.03 12.99 2.42
CA GLU A 30 -7.97 12.01 1.87
C GLU A 30 -7.87 11.94 0.34
N ILE A 31 -7.91 10.72 -0.19
CA ILE A 31 -7.94 10.46 -1.63
C ILE A 31 -9.38 10.59 -2.12
N LYS A 32 -9.57 11.24 -3.27
CA LYS A 32 -10.90 11.41 -3.87
C LYS A 32 -11.52 10.05 -4.16
N ASN A 33 -12.81 9.90 -3.85
CA ASN A 33 -13.54 8.64 -4.00
C ASN A 33 -13.37 8.00 -5.39
N LYS A 34 -13.42 8.81 -6.46
CA LYS A 34 -13.25 8.37 -7.85
C LYS A 34 -11.91 7.65 -8.12
N ASP A 35 -10.88 7.93 -7.33
CA ASP A 35 -9.51 7.46 -7.52
C ASP A 35 -9.19 6.23 -6.64
N ILE A 36 -10.03 5.92 -5.64
CA ILE A 36 -9.85 4.79 -4.71
C ILE A 36 -9.70 3.47 -5.47
N LYS A 37 -10.57 3.21 -6.45
CA LYS A 37 -10.54 1.96 -7.23
C LYS A 37 -9.23 1.80 -8.00
N SER A 38 -8.74 2.88 -8.60
CA SER A 38 -7.48 2.86 -9.36
C SER A 38 -6.29 2.55 -8.46
N ILE A 39 -6.22 3.17 -7.27
CA ILE A 39 -5.15 2.90 -6.31
C ILE A 39 -5.18 1.46 -5.82
N VAL A 40 -6.36 0.95 -5.46
CA VAL A 40 -6.50 -0.45 -5.00
C VAL A 40 -6.11 -1.43 -6.09
N ASN A 41 -6.49 -1.17 -7.35
CA ASN A 41 -6.08 -2.00 -8.48
C ASN A 41 -4.56 -2.03 -8.65
N ILE A 42 -3.89 -0.88 -8.59
CA ILE A 42 -2.42 -0.82 -8.72
C ILE A 42 -1.75 -1.58 -7.56
N LEU A 43 -2.19 -1.37 -6.31
CA LEU A 43 -1.67 -2.08 -5.14
C LEU A 43 -1.81 -3.60 -5.27
N ASN A 44 -2.91 -4.07 -5.86
CA ASN A 44 -3.14 -5.49 -6.11
C ASN A 44 -2.28 -6.10 -7.23
N THR A 45 -1.51 -5.29 -7.97
CA THR A 45 -0.50 -5.82 -8.92
C THR A 45 0.84 -6.15 -8.25
N ALA A 46 1.00 -5.81 -6.97
CA ALA A 46 2.23 -6.03 -6.23
C ALA A 46 2.57 -7.52 -6.09
N LYS A 47 3.85 -7.85 -6.19
CA LYS A 47 4.35 -9.23 -6.10
C LYS A 47 5.15 -9.43 -4.83
N TYR A 48 4.97 -10.56 -4.15
CA TYR A 48 5.71 -10.87 -2.92
C TYR A 48 7.24 -10.82 -3.16
N ASP A 49 7.96 -10.07 -2.32
CA ASP A 49 9.43 -9.95 -2.38
C ASP A 49 10.05 -10.95 -1.39
N SER A 50 10.48 -12.13 -1.88
CA SER A 50 11.06 -13.17 -1.01
C SER A 50 12.33 -12.72 -0.31
N ASP A 51 13.14 -11.92 -0.99
CA ASP A 51 14.47 -11.53 -0.52
C ASP A 51 14.36 -10.54 0.64
N PHE A 52 13.41 -9.61 0.57
CA PHE A 52 13.16 -8.65 1.65
C PHE A 52 12.37 -9.22 2.83
N ASN A 53 11.74 -10.37 2.65
CA ASN A 53 11.02 -11.09 3.71
C ASN A 53 11.82 -12.28 4.26
N ASP A 54 13.10 -12.44 3.89
CA ASP A 54 13.95 -13.58 4.29
C ASP A 54 14.43 -13.53 5.76
N GLY A 55 14.06 -12.47 6.50
CA GLY A 55 14.42 -12.26 7.90
C GLY A 55 15.78 -11.57 8.11
N LYS A 56 16.53 -11.26 7.05
CA LYS A 56 17.77 -10.48 7.16
C LYS A 56 17.45 -9.00 7.35
N SER A 57 18.21 -8.36 8.24
CA SER A 57 18.10 -6.91 8.47
C SER A 57 18.62 -6.13 7.26
N ILE A 58 17.71 -5.51 6.51
CA ILE A 58 18.05 -4.60 5.40
C ILE A 58 17.86 -3.15 5.87
N LYS A 59 18.90 -2.32 5.78
CA LYS A 59 18.79 -0.87 6.01
C LYS A 59 18.18 -0.21 4.77
N MET A 60 16.95 0.28 4.88
CA MET A 60 16.34 1.12 3.85
C MET A 60 16.34 2.59 4.26
N ILE A 61 16.36 3.46 3.26
CA ILE A 61 15.99 4.87 3.42
C ILE A 61 14.53 4.97 3.84
N GLU A 62 14.16 6.09 4.47
CA GLU A 62 12.79 6.39 4.83
C GLU A 62 11.87 6.40 3.58
N ASN A 63 10.68 5.81 3.72
CA ASN A 63 9.70 5.68 2.63
C ASN A 63 9.25 7.04 2.09
N SER A 64 8.87 7.07 0.81
CA SER A 64 8.48 8.30 0.11
C SER A 64 7.06 8.76 0.44
N LEU A 65 6.17 7.80 0.68
CA LEU A 65 4.73 8.00 0.85
C LEU A 65 4.20 6.88 1.76
N THR A 66 3.22 7.20 2.60
CA THR A 66 2.43 6.23 3.36
C THR A 66 0.97 6.37 2.98
N ILE A 67 0.29 5.26 2.76
CA ILE A 67 -1.14 5.17 2.48
C ILE A 67 -1.80 4.36 3.61
N TRP A 68 -2.96 4.83 4.07
CA TRP A 68 -3.81 4.16 5.04
C TRP A 68 -5.16 3.87 4.42
N ILE A 69 -5.57 2.61 4.48
CA ILE A 69 -6.85 2.14 3.92
C ILE A 69 -7.74 1.72 5.08
N LYS A 70 -8.79 2.51 5.33
CA LYS A 70 -9.74 2.27 6.42
C LYS A 70 -10.93 1.47 5.91
N TYR A 71 -11.24 0.38 6.59
CA TYR A 71 -12.38 -0.48 6.28
C TYR A 71 -13.54 -0.25 7.24
N SER A 72 -14.74 -0.72 6.86
CA SER A 72 -15.97 -0.57 7.63
C SER A 72 -16.02 -1.37 8.93
N ASP A 73 -15.18 -2.39 9.06
CA ASP A 73 -14.98 -3.15 10.29
C ASP A 73 -13.98 -2.47 11.25
N ASN A 74 -13.62 -1.21 10.96
CA ASN A 74 -12.61 -0.41 11.65
C ASN A 74 -11.17 -0.90 11.52
N THR A 75 -10.88 -1.93 10.72
CA THR A 75 -9.49 -2.29 10.42
C THR A 75 -8.84 -1.25 9.53
N GLU A 76 -7.52 -1.10 9.66
CA GLU A 76 -6.71 -0.21 8.82
C GLU A 76 -5.52 -0.98 8.27
N VAL A 77 -5.34 -0.92 6.96
CA VAL A 77 -4.13 -1.43 6.30
C VAL A 77 -3.18 -0.25 6.07
N THR A 78 -1.94 -0.40 6.52
CA THR A 78 -0.87 0.56 6.26
C THR A 78 0.00 0.07 5.12
N VAL A 79 0.18 0.92 4.12
CA VAL A 79 1.04 0.68 2.96
C VAL A 79 2.12 1.75 2.93
N GLN A 80 3.38 1.36 3.05
CA GLN A 80 4.53 2.24 2.92
C GLN A 80 5.14 2.06 1.52
N LEU A 81 5.52 3.14 0.84
CA LEU A 81 5.92 3.12 -0.56
C LEU A 81 7.34 3.68 -0.77
N TRP A 82 8.15 2.92 -1.51
CA TRP A 82 9.45 3.26 -2.08
C TRP A 82 9.37 3.16 -3.61
N ASP A 83 10.39 3.62 -4.33
CA ASP A 83 10.32 3.74 -5.80
C ASP A 83 9.93 2.45 -6.54
N ASP A 84 10.42 1.29 -6.08
CA ASP A 84 10.17 -0.03 -6.68
C ASP A 84 9.54 -1.05 -5.72
N ARG A 85 9.17 -0.63 -4.51
CA ARG A 85 8.71 -1.52 -3.43
C ARG A 85 7.61 -0.90 -2.59
N ILE A 86 6.78 -1.77 -2.04
CA ILE A 86 5.85 -1.42 -0.97
C ILE A 86 5.98 -2.37 0.21
N LYS A 87 5.57 -1.88 1.38
CA LYS A 87 5.43 -2.69 2.58
C LYS A 87 4.00 -2.58 3.08
N VAL A 88 3.28 -3.70 3.12
CA VAL A 88 1.89 -3.77 3.55
C VAL A 88 1.82 -4.51 4.88
N ASN A 89 1.39 -3.81 5.93
CA ASN A 89 1.33 -4.35 7.30
C ASN A 89 2.60 -5.11 7.73
N GLY A 90 3.76 -4.63 7.29
CA GLY A 90 5.05 -5.22 7.64
C GLY A 90 5.62 -6.22 6.62
N VAL A 91 4.86 -6.63 5.60
CA VAL A 91 5.31 -7.59 4.56
C VAL A 91 5.71 -6.86 3.29
N TRP A 92 6.84 -7.24 2.69
CA TRP A 92 7.41 -6.60 1.51
C TRP A 92 6.88 -7.15 0.18
N TYR A 93 6.67 -6.24 -0.78
CA TYR A 93 6.26 -6.55 -2.13
C TYR A 93 6.97 -5.64 -3.14
N LEU A 94 7.25 -6.17 -4.34
CA LEU A 94 7.70 -5.43 -5.50
C LEU A 94 6.51 -4.72 -6.15
N LEU A 95 6.62 -3.42 -6.37
CA LEU A 95 5.62 -2.61 -7.08
C LEU A 95 6.24 -1.29 -7.55
N ASN A 96 6.07 -0.94 -8.82
CA ASN A 96 6.44 0.39 -9.31
C ASN A 96 5.38 1.42 -8.89
N ILE A 97 5.76 2.36 -8.03
CA ILE A 97 4.80 3.29 -7.41
C ILE A 97 4.49 4.52 -8.26
N ASN A 98 5.10 4.66 -9.45
CA ASN A 98 4.92 5.84 -10.29
C ASN A 98 3.46 6.04 -10.72
N GLU A 99 2.71 4.96 -10.92
CA GLU A 99 1.28 5.05 -11.25
C GLU A 99 0.45 5.59 -10.08
N ILE A 100 0.82 5.23 -8.83
CA ILE A 100 0.18 5.76 -7.62
C ILE A 100 0.50 7.25 -7.46
N LYS A 101 1.77 7.63 -7.66
CA LYS A 101 2.21 9.04 -7.57
C LYS A 101 1.44 9.95 -8.54
N LYS A 102 1.16 9.49 -9.77
CA LYS A 102 0.37 10.23 -10.78
C LYS A 102 -1.10 10.48 -10.40
N ILE A 103 -1.63 9.68 -9.48
CA ILE A 103 -3.01 9.83 -8.98
C ILE A 103 -3.04 10.80 -7.80
N ILE A 104 -1.98 10.79 -6.98
CA ILE A 104 -1.90 11.54 -5.72
C ILE A 104 -1.42 12.99 -5.93
N TYR A 105 -0.50 13.23 -6.87
CA TYR A 105 0.06 14.53 -7.21
C TYR A 105 -0.42 15.01 -8.58
#